data_AF-A0A3B8NDY5-F1
#
_entry.id   AF-A0A3B8NDY5-F1
#
_cell.length_a   1.000
_cell.length_b   1.000
_cell.length_c   1.000
_cell.angle_alpha   90.00
_cell.angle_beta   90.00
_cell.angle_gamma   90.00
#
_symmetry.space_group_name_H-M   'P 1'
#
loop_
_entity.id
_entity.type
_entity.pdbx_description
1 polymer ?
#
loop_
_entity_poly.entity_id
_entity_poly.type
_entity_poly.pdbx_seq_one_letter_code
_entity_poly.pdbx_strand_id
1 'polypeptide(L)'
;VEKVFGPGNSFVVEAKRQLFGFVAVDLLPGPSEIFVLADASARADWIASDLLAQAEHGGDSQIAFATTSVRLLESVRTELKSQAKLLKRKKQISEVMRRGTTLVLLKSIKQGVELANDFAPEHLSLIVKNQKEVLPKLRACGAV
;
A
#
# COMPACT_ATOMS: atom_id res chain seq x y z
N VAL A 1 -22.09 25.34 3.28
CA VAL A 1 -20.96 25.15 2.35
C VAL A 1 -21.43 24.33 1.17
N GLU A 2 -20.80 24.47 0.00
CA GLU A 2 -21.20 23.75 -1.23
C GLU A 2 -20.53 22.37 -1.35
N LYS A 3 -19.35 22.20 -0.75
CA LYS A 3 -18.59 20.96 -0.74
C LYS A 3 -17.95 20.72 0.63
N VAL A 4 -17.90 19.45 1.05
CA VAL A 4 -17.23 18.99 2.27
C VAL A 4 -16.00 18.17 1.90
N PHE A 5 -14.86 18.48 2.54
CA PHE A 5 -13.58 17.80 2.35
C PHE A 5 -13.06 17.20 3.65
N GLY A 6 -12.24 16.16 3.51
CA GLY A 6 -11.45 15.60 4.59
C GLY A 6 -11.93 14.21 5.01
N PRO A 7 -10.99 13.35 5.46
CA PRO A 7 -11.31 12.05 6.02
C PRO A 7 -11.90 12.18 7.44
N GLY A 8 -12.44 11.09 7.96
CA GLY A 8 -12.94 11.03 9.33
C GLY A 8 -13.26 9.60 9.74
N ASN A 9 -13.74 9.43 10.97
CA ASN A 9 -14.18 8.11 11.45
C ASN A 9 -15.45 7.63 10.71
N SER A 10 -15.89 6.42 11.01
CA SER A 10 -17.07 5.80 10.37
C SER A 10 -18.34 6.67 10.41
N PHE A 11 -18.55 7.46 11.47
CA PHE A 11 -19.70 8.37 11.56
C PHE A 11 -19.58 9.54 10.59
N VAL A 12 -18.38 10.12 10.45
CA VAL A 12 -18.13 11.21 9.48
C VAL A 12 -18.30 10.69 8.06
N VAL A 13 -17.80 9.48 7.76
CA VAL A 13 -17.95 8.86 6.44
C VAL A 13 -19.42 8.58 6.13
N GLU A 14 -20.18 8.03 7.08
CA GLU A 14 -21.61 7.77 6.89
C GLU A 14 -22.42 9.08 6.75
N ALA A 15 -22.10 10.12 7.52
CA ALA A 15 -22.72 11.42 7.38
C ALA A 15 -22.45 12.02 5.98
N LYS A 16 -21.21 11.96 5.49
CA LYS A 16 -20.86 12.36 4.12
C LYS A 16 -21.65 11.55 3.08
N ARG A 17 -21.79 10.24 3.28
CA ARG A 17 -22.55 9.36 2.38
C ARG A 17 -24.03 9.73 2.32
N GLN A 18 -24.67 10.03 3.46
CA GLN A 18 -26.09 10.42 3.52
C GLN A 18 -26.35 11.80 2.89
N LEU A 19 -25.38 12.72 2.99
CA LEU A 19 -25.49 14.07 2.45
C LEU A 19 -25.10 14.20 0.97
N PHE A 20 -24.51 13.15 0.39
CA PHE A 20 -24.11 13.15 -1.02
C PHE A 20 -25.33 13.39 -1.92
N GLY A 21 -25.23 14.42 -2.77
CA GLY A 21 -26.33 14.88 -3.63
C GLY A 21 -27.02 16.15 -3.12
N PHE A 22 -27.00 16.41 -1.80
CA PHE A 22 -27.40 17.70 -1.22
C PHE A 22 -26.23 18.67 -1.11
N VAL A 23 -25.05 18.14 -0.75
CA VAL A 23 -23.77 18.82 -0.86
C VAL A 23 -22.79 17.92 -1.61
N ALA A 24 -21.82 18.53 -2.29
CA ALA A 24 -20.74 17.76 -2.86
C ALA A 24 -19.85 17.19 -1.74
N VAL A 25 -19.31 16.00 -1.95
CA VAL A 25 -18.26 15.40 -1.11
C VAL A 25 -17.07 15.06 -1.98
N ASP A 26 -15.88 15.03 -1.40
CA ASP A 26 -14.63 14.66 -2.08
C ASP A 26 -14.58 13.16 -2.42
N LEU A 27 -14.54 12.31 -1.40
CA LEU A 27 -14.51 10.85 -1.49
C LEU A 27 -15.00 10.22 -0.18
N LEU A 28 -15.44 8.96 -0.27
CA LEU A 28 -15.73 8.13 0.90
C LEU A 28 -14.50 7.25 1.17
N PRO A 29 -13.68 7.56 2.19
CA PRO A 29 -12.38 6.91 2.36
C PRO A 29 -12.56 5.44 2.74
N GLY A 30 -11.80 4.59 2.06
CA GLY A 30 -11.55 3.20 2.48
C GLY A 30 -10.32 3.10 3.37
N PRO A 31 -9.88 1.87 3.69
CA PRO A 31 -8.60 1.64 4.35
C PRO A 31 -7.44 2.21 3.53
N SER A 32 -6.39 2.67 4.20
CA SER A 32 -5.21 3.18 3.49
C SER A 32 -4.36 2.02 2.96
N GLU A 33 -3.75 2.21 1.78
CA GLU A 33 -3.06 1.13 1.06
C GLU A 33 -1.69 1.53 0.51
N ILE A 34 -0.74 0.59 0.51
CA ILE A 34 0.53 0.71 -0.23
C ILE A 34 0.85 -0.59 -0.97
N PHE A 35 1.33 -0.46 -2.21
CA PHE A 35 1.89 -1.55 -3.00
C PHE A 35 3.32 -1.25 -3.45
N VAL A 36 4.28 -2.05 -3.00
CA VAL A 36 5.68 -1.92 -3.40
C VAL A 36 5.99 -2.93 -4.51
N LEU A 37 6.38 -2.44 -5.69
CA LEU A 37 6.83 -3.26 -6.81
C LEU A 37 8.35 -3.13 -6.94
N ALA A 38 9.09 -4.22 -6.72
CA ALA A 38 10.55 -4.15 -6.76
C ALA A 38 11.23 -5.28 -7.54
N ASP A 39 12.38 -4.98 -8.14
CA ASP A 39 13.28 -5.99 -8.69
C ASP A 39 14.38 -6.37 -7.68
N ALA A 40 15.27 -7.29 -8.07
CA ALA A 40 16.33 -7.80 -7.20
C ALA A 40 17.37 -6.76 -6.75
N SER A 41 17.39 -5.55 -7.32
CA SER A 41 18.31 -4.48 -6.93
C SER A 41 17.88 -3.72 -5.68
N ALA A 42 16.61 -3.88 -5.27
CA ALA A 42 16.06 -3.15 -4.15
C ALA A 42 16.58 -3.65 -2.80
N ARG A 43 16.52 -2.76 -1.81
CA ARG A 43 16.94 -3.00 -0.44
C ARG A 43 15.78 -3.50 0.41
N ALA A 44 15.94 -4.68 0.99
CA ALA A 44 14.90 -5.33 1.78
C ALA A 44 14.50 -4.52 3.02
N ASP A 45 15.47 -3.89 3.68
CA ASP A 45 15.25 -3.08 4.88
C ASP A 45 14.43 -1.83 4.58
N TRP A 46 14.65 -1.19 3.44
CA TRP A 46 13.89 -0.01 3.01
C TRP A 46 12.46 -0.38 2.62
N ILE A 47 12.28 -1.46 1.86
CA ILE A 47 10.94 -1.97 1.50
C ILE A 47 10.14 -2.30 2.77
N ALA A 48 10.75 -2.98 3.74
CA ALA A 48 10.09 -3.29 5.00
C ALA A 48 9.70 -2.02 5.77
N SER A 49 10.52 -0.98 5.76
CA SER A 49 10.21 0.31 6.38
C SER A 49 9.02 1.01 5.70
N ASP A 50 8.96 1.05 4.37
CA ASP A 50 7.82 1.63 3.63
C ASP A 50 6.51 0.91 3.95
N LEU A 51 6.54 -0.43 3.94
CA LEU A 51 5.37 -1.25 4.28
C LEU A 51 4.93 -1.02 5.75
N LEU A 52 5.88 -0.92 6.69
CA LEU A 52 5.56 -0.72 8.10
C LEU A 52 5.07 0.70 8.40
N ALA A 53 5.54 1.71 7.67
CA ALA A 53 5.04 3.08 7.76
C ALA A 53 3.54 3.14 7.43
N GLN A 54 3.08 2.35 6.44
CA GLN A 54 1.65 2.21 6.18
C GLN A 54 0.94 1.36 7.23
N ALA A 55 1.55 0.26 7.68
CA ALA A 55 0.94 -0.63 8.66
C ALA A 55 0.68 0.04 10.03
N GLU A 56 1.41 1.11 10.36
CA GLU A 56 1.23 1.84 11.62
C GLU A 56 0.12 2.91 11.59
N HIS A 57 -0.44 3.21 10.41
CA HIS A 57 -1.53 4.18 10.25
C HIS A 57 -2.82 3.70 10.91
N GLY A 58 -3.26 2.47 10.59
CA GLY A 58 -4.48 1.86 11.10
C GLY A 58 -4.44 0.33 11.02
N GLY A 59 -5.17 -0.37 11.89
CA GLY A 59 -5.19 -1.84 11.92
C GLY A 59 -5.84 -2.48 10.68
N ASP A 60 -6.60 -1.71 9.92
CA ASP A 60 -7.28 -2.06 8.68
C ASP A 60 -6.45 -1.76 7.41
N SER A 61 -5.28 -1.13 7.55
CA SER A 61 -4.40 -0.80 6.42
C SER A 61 -4.00 -2.04 5.61
N GLN A 62 -3.82 -1.86 4.31
CA GLN A 62 -3.35 -2.91 3.40
C GLN A 62 -1.94 -2.61 2.94
N ILE A 63 -1.04 -3.58 3.06
CA ILE A 63 0.34 -3.51 2.62
C ILE A 63 0.62 -4.68 1.68
N ALA A 64 1.14 -4.36 0.50
CA ALA A 64 1.44 -5.35 -0.51
C ALA A 64 2.86 -5.16 -1.04
N PHE A 65 3.56 -6.27 -1.24
CA PHE A 65 4.89 -6.28 -1.84
C PHE A 65 4.97 -7.35 -2.91
N ALA A 66 5.44 -6.98 -4.10
CA ALA A 66 5.64 -7.90 -5.20
C ALA A 66 7.05 -7.77 -5.78
N THR A 67 7.68 -8.92 -6.01
CA THR A 67 9.02 -8.97 -6.63
C THR A 67 9.21 -10.22 -7.46
N THR A 68 10.13 -10.17 -8.42
CA THR A 68 10.59 -11.35 -9.17
C THR A 68 11.69 -12.14 -8.45
N SER A 69 12.21 -11.62 -7.33
CA SER A 69 13.35 -12.20 -6.62
C SER A 69 12.90 -12.94 -5.36
N VAL A 70 13.04 -14.27 -5.35
CA VAL A 70 12.78 -15.11 -4.16
C VAL A 70 13.63 -14.67 -2.98
N ARG A 71 14.91 -14.34 -3.22
CA ARG A 71 15.82 -13.86 -2.17
C ARG A 71 15.31 -12.57 -1.55
N LEU A 72 14.91 -11.60 -2.38
CA LEU A 72 14.40 -10.33 -1.86
C LEU A 72 13.09 -10.52 -1.10
N LEU A 73 12.19 -11.38 -1.59
CA LEU A 73 10.93 -11.72 -0.94
C LEU A 73 11.14 -12.22 0.51
N GLU A 74 12.04 -13.20 0.69
CA GLU A 74 12.33 -13.75 2.01
C GLU A 74 13.10 -12.76 2.90
N SER A 75 13.98 -11.94 2.33
CA SER A 75 14.66 -10.87 3.07
C SER A 75 13.67 -9.82 3.59
N VAL A 76 12.73 -9.35 2.75
CA VAL A 76 11.69 -8.40 3.18
C VAL A 76 10.79 -9.02 4.25
N ARG A 77 10.38 -10.29 4.08
CA ARG A 77 9.61 -11.01 5.10
C ARG A 77 10.32 -11.07 6.45
N THR A 78 11.64 -11.24 6.44
CA THR A 78 12.47 -11.25 7.65
C THR A 78 12.54 -9.87 8.27
N GLU A 79 12.75 -8.82 7.47
CA GLU A 79 12.85 -7.47 7.99
C GLU A 79 11.54 -6.90 8.51
N LEU A 80 10.41 -7.22 7.89
CA LEU A 80 9.09 -6.90 8.42
C LEU A 80 8.93 -7.41 9.86
N LYS A 81 9.36 -8.65 10.13
CA LYS A 81 9.29 -9.24 11.49
C LYS A 81 10.31 -8.60 12.45
N SER A 82 11.49 -8.22 11.97
CA SER A 82 12.54 -7.62 12.77
C SER A 82 12.17 -6.21 13.18
N GLN A 83 11.87 -5.35 12.19
CA GLN A 83 11.55 -3.94 12.38
C GLN A 83 10.23 -3.75 13.14
N ALA A 84 9.20 -4.58 12.89
CA ALA A 84 7.92 -4.48 13.62
C ALA A 84 8.07 -4.62 15.14
N LYS A 85 9.08 -5.35 15.64
CA LYS A 85 9.33 -5.49 17.09
C LYS A 85 9.81 -4.19 17.74
N LEU A 86 10.43 -3.32 16.97
CA LEU A 86 11.01 -2.04 17.41
C LEU A 86 9.97 -0.91 17.47
N LEU A 87 8.87 -1.05 16.74
CA LEU A 87 7.85 -0.02 16.62
C LEU A 87 6.91 0.02 17.83
N LYS A 88 6.42 1.22 18.16
CA LYS A 88 5.54 1.48 19.32
C LYS A 88 4.10 1.04 19.07
N ARG A 89 3.59 1.19 17.85
CA ARG A 89 2.19 0.89 17.44
C ARG A 89 1.96 -0.60 17.17
N LYS A 90 2.36 -1.45 18.12
CA LYS A 90 2.39 -2.92 17.95
C LYS A 90 1.02 -3.53 17.64
N LYS A 91 -0.06 -2.98 18.21
CA LYS A 91 -1.42 -3.49 18.00
C LYS A 91 -1.84 -3.37 16.53
N GLN A 92 -1.76 -2.18 15.96
CA GLN A 92 -2.10 -1.89 14.57
C GLN A 92 -1.25 -2.74 13.62
N ILE A 93 0.07 -2.70 13.83
CA ILE A 93 1.02 -3.47 13.00
C ILE A 93 0.70 -4.97 13.08
N SER A 94 0.42 -5.52 14.26
CA SER A 94 0.09 -6.95 14.39
C SER A 94 -1.18 -7.35 13.65
N GLU A 95 -2.14 -6.43 13.52
CA GLU A 95 -3.39 -6.67 12.82
C GLU A 95 -3.18 -6.67 11.30
N VAL A 96 -2.47 -5.67 10.79
CA VAL A 96 -2.06 -5.57 9.38
C VAL A 96 -1.18 -6.75 8.99
N MET A 97 -0.19 -7.13 9.82
CA MET A 97 0.67 -8.29 9.57
C MET A 97 -0.10 -9.61 9.48
N ARG A 98 -1.27 -9.71 10.15
CA ARG A 98 -2.11 -10.92 10.15
C ARG A 98 -3.11 -10.96 9.01
N ARG A 99 -3.68 -9.81 8.62
CA ARG A 99 -4.84 -9.75 7.71
C ARG A 99 -4.66 -8.84 6.50
N GLY A 100 -3.79 -7.84 6.60
CA GLY A 100 -3.58 -6.83 5.57
C GLY A 100 -2.21 -6.89 4.93
N THR A 101 -1.48 -8.02 4.99
CA THR A 101 -0.15 -8.16 4.38
C THR A 101 -0.15 -9.20 3.29
N THR A 102 0.22 -8.78 2.08
CA THR A 102 0.34 -9.65 0.91
C THR A 102 1.75 -9.59 0.32
N LEU A 103 2.44 -10.72 0.25
CA LEU A 103 3.76 -10.82 -0.37
C LEU A 103 3.67 -11.73 -1.61
N VAL A 104 4.10 -11.25 -2.77
CA VAL A 104 3.89 -11.91 -4.06
C VAL A 104 5.21 -12.15 -4.79
N LEU A 105 5.47 -13.42 -5.13
CA LEU A 105 6.51 -13.77 -6.09
C LEU A 105 5.96 -13.70 -7.51
N LEU A 106 6.57 -12.86 -8.34
CA LEU A 106 6.19 -12.63 -9.73
C LEU A 106 7.09 -13.42 -10.67
N LYS A 107 6.53 -13.81 -11.83
CA LYS A 107 7.32 -14.37 -12.94
C LYS A 107 8.11 -13.30 -13.69
N SER A 108 7.62 -12.05 -13.70
CA SER A 108 8.26 -10.91 -14.36
C SER A 108 7.75 -9.58 -13.82
N ILE A 109 8.50 -8.50 -14.04
CA ILE A 109 8.03 -7.14 -13.71
C ILE A 109 6.78 -6.76 -14.51
N LYS A 110 6.63 -7.26 -15.74
CA LYS A 110 5.40 -7.06 -16.53
C LYS A 110 4.16 -7.57 -15.78
N GLN A 111 4.25 -8.77 -15.20
CA GLN A 111 3.17 -9.31 -14.38
C GLN A 111 2.91 -8.44 -13.14
N GLY A 112 3.95 -7.87 -12.54
CA GLY A 112 3.81 -6.93 -11.43
C GLY A 112 3.08 -5.65 -11.80
N VAL A 113 3.31 -5.13 -13.01
CA VAL A 113 2.57 -3.98 -13.55
C VAL A 113 1.10 -4.33 -13.80
N GLU A 114 0.82 -5.50 -14.38
CA GLU A 114 -0.55 -6.00 -14.56
C GLU A 114 -1.27 -6.10 -13.20
N LEU A 115 -0.61 -6.71 -12.21
CA LEU A 115 -1.14 -6.82 -10.85
C LEU A 115 -1.37 -5.45 -10.21
N ALA A 116 -0.43 -4.51 -10.31
CA ALA A 116 -0.59 -3.16 -9.77
C ALA A 116 -1.77 -2.42 -10.42
N ASN A 117 -1.95 -2.58 -11.73
CA ASN A 117 -3.05 -1.95 -12.45
C ASN A 117 -4.43 -2.55 -12.11
N ASP A 118 -4.49 -3.85 -11.83
CA ASP A 118 -5.72 -4.51 -11.42
C ASP A 118 -6.04 -4.25 -9.94
N PHE A 119 -5.00 -4.13 -9.10
CA PHE A 119 -5.13 -3.80 -7.68
C PHE A 119 -5.49 -2.33 -7.45
N ALA A 120 -5.01 -1.43 -8.31
CA ALA A 120 -5.27 0.01 -8.27
C ALA A 120 -4.93 0.69 -6.92
N PRO A 121 -3.68 0.56 -6.42
CA PRO A 121 -3.31 1.00 -5.08
C PRO A 121 -3.43 2.52 -4.89
N GLU A 122 -3.73 2.93 -3.66
CA GLU A 122 -3.63 4.34 -3.24
C GLU A 122 -2.21 4.86 -3.43
N HIS A 123 -1.20 4.15 -2.92
CA HIS A 123 0.22 4.46 -3.09
C HIS A 123 1.00 3.30 -3.71
N LEU A 124 1.87 3.59 -4.67
CA LEU A 124 2.75 2.63 -5.30
C LEU A 124 4.23 3.04 -5.20
N SER A 125 5.07 2.25 -4.53
CA SER A 125 6.53 2.45 -4.59
C SER A 125 7.12 1.58 -5.70
N LEU A 126 7.63 2.20 -6.77
CA LEU A 126 8.29 1.50 -7.87
C LEU A 126 9.82 1.50 -7.72
N ILE A 127 10.39 0.35 -7.33
CA ILE A 127 11.82 0.19 -7.04
C ILE A 127 12.45 -0.82 -8.01
N VAL A 128 12.70 -0.37 -9.24
CA VAL A 128 13.28 -1.19 -10.31
C VAL A 128 14.38 -0.42 -11.03
N LYS A 129 15.39 -1.13 -11.58
CA LYS A 129 16.49 -0.50 -12.34
C LYS A 129 15.98 0.32 -13.53
N ASN A 130 15.03 -0.23 -14.28
CA ASN A 130 14.51 0.38 -15.51
C ASN A 130 13.21 1.16 -15.27
N GLN A 131 13.17 2.01 -14.24
CA GLN A 131 11.95 2.74 -13.83
C GLN A 131 11.29 3.49 -15.00
N LYS A 132 12.09 4.14 -15.87
CA LYS A 132 11.59 4.89 -17.04
C LYS A 132 10.81 4.04 -18.05
N GLU A 133 11.09 2.74 -18.12
CA GLU A 133 10.40 1.80 -19.02
C GLU A 133 9.14 1.19 -18.41
N VAL A 134 9.07 1.16 -17.07
CA VAL A 134 8.00 0.52 -16.31
C VAL A 134 6.92 1.54 -15.96
N LEU A 135 7.33 2.75 -15.54
CA LEU A 135 6.43 3.81 -15.08
C LEU A 135 5.30 4.14 -16.08
N PRO A 136 5.54 4.28 -17.41
CA PRO A 136 4.46 4.60 -18.36
C PRO A 136 3.40 3.50 -18.52
N LYS A 137 3.64 2.29 -17.98
CA LYS A 137 2.72 1.15 -18.08
C LYS A 137 1.81 1.03 -16.86
N LEU A 138 2.07 1.82 -15.81
CA LEU A 138 1.20 1.95 -14.65
C LEU A 138 0.10 2.96 -14.97
N ARG A 139 -1.15 2.49 -14.94
CA ARG A 139 -2.34 3.25 -15.37
C ARG A 139 -3.32 3.53 -14.24
N ALA A 140 -3.26 2.79 -13.14
CA ALA A 140 -4.20 2.90 -12.02
C ALA A 140 -3.43 2.88 -10.70
N CYS A 141 -3.01 4.05 -10.23
CA CYS A 141 -2.42 4.25 -8.91
C CYS A 141 -2.80 5.67 -8.45
N GLY A 142 -3.08 5.87 -7.17
CA GLY A 142 -3.34 7.21 -6.63
C GLY A 142 -2.10 8.10 -6.67
N ALA A 143 -0.97 7.55 -6.18
CA ALA A 143 0.36 8.15 -6.23
C ALA A 143 1.43 7.09 -6.56
N VAL A 144 2.48 7.50 -7.30
CA VAL A 144 3.65 6.68 -7.69
C VAL A 144 4.92 7.47 -7.43
#